data_AF-A0A551ZG83-F1
#
_entry.id   AF-A0A551ZG83-F1
#
_cell.length_a   1.000
_cell.length_b   1.000
_cell.length_c   1.000
_cell.angle_alpha   90.00
_cell.angle_beta   90.00
_cell.angle_gamma   90.00
#
_symmetry.space_group_name_H-M   'P 1'
#
loop_
_entity.id
_entity.type
_entity.pdbx_description
1 polymer ?
#
loop_
_entity_poly.entity_id
_entity_poly.type
_entity_poly.pdbx_seq_one_letter_code
_entity_poly.pdbx_strand_id
1 'polypeptide(L)'
;MKIIFRQSWTKILTIVPIFLLIFASKTLAHHAMAGQTPDNFWNGFLSGLAHPVIGLDHLAFVVASGLIAVGMEQGLLIPLAFAIATLIGTGIHLQGINLLFPEGIVALSVVIFGVVLTLKKGLQTHSNLYTIALATLAMIAGIFHGYAYGESIIGARVAALVAYLIGFTVIQLAIASGAFFLGSVIKEKLAKQATLISKLIGLAIMAIGTTFLVGIK
;
A
#
# COMPACT_ATOMS: atom_id res chain seq x y z
N MET A 1 -6.63 -29.46 -39.43
CA MET A 1 -7.93 -28.91 -38.96
C MET A 1 -7.81 -28.65 -37.46
N LYS A 2 -7.86 -27.38 -37.07
CA LYS A 2 -7.63 -26.88 -35.71
C LYS A 2 -8.75 -27.34 -34.76
N ILE A 3 -8.34 -27.66 -33.54
CA ILE A 3 -8.87 -27.15 -32.25
C ILE A 3 -10.38 -27.28 -32.05
N ILE A 4 -10.78 -27.94 -30.96
CA ILE A 4 -11.73 -27.47 -29.92
C ILE A 4 -11.91 -28.67 -28.99
N PHE A 5 -11.22 -28.72 -27.83
CA PHE A 5 -11.75 -29.41 -26.62
C PHE A 5 -10.93 -29.17 -25.33
N ARG A 6 -10.18 -28.07 -25.22
CA ARG A 6 -9.35 -27.85 -24.01
C ARG A 6 -9.24 -26.39 -23.57
N GLN A 7 -10.35 -25.66 -23.52
CA GLN A 7 -10.31 -24.24 -23.14
C GLN A 7 -11.39 -23.73 -22.16
N SER A 8 -12.18 -24.60 -21.53
CA SER A 8 -13.24 -24.17 -20.60
C SER A 8 -12.95 -24.38 -19.11
N TRP A 9 -11.94 -25.16 -18.72
CA TRP A 9 -11.76 -25.53 -17.30
C TRP A 9 -10.75 -24.66 -16.52
N THR A 10 -9.84 -23.95 -17.19
CA THR A 10 -8.83 -23.10 -16.52
C THR A 10 -9.32 -21.68 -16.20
N LYS A 11 -10.53 -21.29 -16.63
CA LYS A 11 -11.09 -19.96 -16.39
C LYS A 11 -12.06 -19.89 -15.21
N ILE A 12 -12.42 -21.03 -14.62
CA ILE A 12 -13.38 -21.10 -13.51
C ILE A 12 -12.68 -21.39 -12.16
N LEU A 13 -11.40 -21.81 -12.17
CA LEU A 13 -10.66 -22.22 -10.97
C LEU A 13 -9.76 -21.15 -10.33
N THR A 14 -9.77 -19.90 -10.81
CA THR A 14 -8.97 -18.80 -10.21
C THR A 14 -9.80 -17.66 -9.61
N ILE A 15 -11.14 -17.76 -9.61
CA ILE A 15 -12.02 -16.68 -9.11
C ILE A 15 -12.53 -16.96 -7.67
N VAL A 16 -12.27 -18.14 -7.11
CA VAL A 16 -12.98 -18.58 -5.89
C VAL A 16 -12.24 -18.41 -4.54
N PRO A 17 -10.89 -18.28 -4.41
CA PRO A 17 -10.33 -18.09 -3.05
C PRO A 17 -10.20 -16.63 -2.58
N ILE A 18 -10.28 -15.61 -3.46
CA ILE A 18 -10.01 -14.21 -3.05
C ILE A 18 -11.22 -13.58 -2.34
N PHE A 19 -12.43 -14.06 -2.61
CA PHE A 19 -13.65 -13.52 -2.00
C PHE A 19 -13.84 -13.91 -0.52
N LEU A 20 -13.13 -14.94 -0.04
CA LEU A 20 -13.29 -15.47 1.31
C LEU A 20 -12.36 -14.82 2.37
N LEU A 21 -11.49 -13.88 1.98
CA LEU A 21 -10.67 -13.11 2.92
C LEU A 21 -11.28 -11.74 3.30
N ILE A 22 -12.48 -11.43 2.81
CA ILE A 22 -13.13 -10.11 2.95
C ILE A 22 -13.64 -9.82 4.37
N PHE A 23 -13.50 -10.76 5.32
CA PHE A 23 -13.90 -10.59 6.71
C PHE A 23 -12.74 -10.59 7.72
N ALA A 24 -11.51 -10.28 7.28
CA ALA A 24 -10.46 -9.90 8.23
C ALA A 24 -10.82 -8.53 8.82
N SER A 25 -11.36 -8.56 10.04
CA SER A 25 -11.92 -7.42 10.75
C SER A 25 -10.99 -6.20 10.74
N LYS A 26 -11.51 -5.05 10.29
CA LYS A 26 -10.91 -3.70 10.42
C LYS A 26 -10.25 -3.46 11.80
N THR A 27 -10.75 -4.10 12.85
CA THR A 27 -10.30 -3.96 14.23
C THR A 27 -8.96 -4.66 14.55
N LEU A 28 -8.57 -5.73 13.83
CA LEU A 28 -7.29 -6.43 14.06
C LEU A 28 -6.10 -5.69 13.42
N ALA A 29 -6.36 -4.95 12.33
CA ALA A 29 -5.34 -4.22 11.58
C ALA A 29 -4.77 -2.99 12.29
N HIS A 30 -5.45 -2.45 13.32
CA HIS A 30 -5.01 -1.24 14.04
C HIS A 30 -4.15 -1.53 15.28
N HIS A 31 -3.86 -2.80 15.56
CA HIS A 31 -3.33 -3.22 16.85
C HIS A 31 -2.25 -4.30 16.73
N ALA A 32 -1.06 -3.92 16.24
CA ALA A 32 0.08 -4.84 16.12
C ALA A 32 0.47 -5.51 17.45
N MET A 33 0.23 -4.84 18.57
CA MET A 33 0.56 -5.30 19.93
C MET A 33 -0.70 -5.63 20.75
N ALA A 34 -1.72 -6.21 20.12
CA ALA A 34 -3.00 -6.57 20.77
C ALA A 34 -3.68 -5.38 21.49
N GLY A 35 -3.48 -4.16 20.97
CA GLY A 35 -4.06 -2.93 21.48
C GLY A 35 -3.21 -2.21 22.53
N GLN A 36 -2.05 -2.76 22.88
CA GLN A 36 -1.15 -2.12 23.83
C GLN A 36 -0.29 -1.05 23.16
N THR A 37 -0.25 0.13 23.76
CA THR A 37 0.73 1.17 23.41
C THR A 37 2.14 0.68 23.76
N PRO A 38 3.12 0.77 22.84
CA PRO A 38 4.48 0.30 23.11
C PRO A 38 5.15 1.10 24.24
N ASP A 39 5.78 0.39 25.18
CA ASP A 39 6.30 0.92 26.44
C ASP A 39 7.83 1.10 26.47
N ASN A 40 8.53 0.46 25.54
CA ASN A 40 9.98 0.47 25.39
C ASN A 40 10.43 0.53 23.92
N PHE A 41 11.72 0.72 23.70
CA PHE A 41 12.31 0.85 22.36
C PHE A 41 12.04 -0.38 21.47
N TRP A 42 12.21 -1.60 22.01
CA TRP A 42 12.04 -2.83 21.24
C TRP A 42 10.58 -3.02 20.81
N ASN A 43 9.64 -2.85 21.75
CA ASN A 43 8.21 -2.93 21.46
C ASN A 43 7.79 -1.84 20.46
N GLY A 44 8.34 -0.62 20.59
CA GLY A 44 8.13 0.46 19.63
C GLY A 44 8.59 0.07 18.22
N PHE A 45 9.84 -0.41 18.09
CA PHE A 45 10.41 -0.82 16.80
C PHE A 45 9.60 -1.95 16.13
N LEU A 46 9.25 -3.01 16.87
CA LEU A 46 8.45 -4.13 16.36
C LEU A 46 7.04 -3.68 15.97
N SER A 47 6.41 -2.83 16.78
CA SER A 47 5.12 -2.24 16.44
C SER A 47 5.20 -1.42 15.15
N GLY A 48 6.27 -0.64 14.98
CA GLY A 48 6.56 0.11 13.75
C GLY A 48 6.72 -0.77 12.53
N LEU A 49 7.45 -1.88 12.65
CA LEU A 49 7.56 -2.86 11.56
C LEU A 49 6.22 -3.52 11.21
N ALA A 50 5.39 -3.82 12.21
CA ALA A 50 4.17 -4.58 12.04
C ALA A 50 3.00 -3.74 11.49
N HIS A 51 2.82 -2.49 11.92
CA HIS A 51 1.62 -1.71 11.55
C HIS A 51 1.35 -1.61 10.05
N PRO A 52 2.35 -1.26 9.21
CA PRO A 52 2.13 -1.19 7.76
C PRO A 52 1.81 -2.52 7.10
N VAL A 53 2.09 -3.64 7.77
CA VAL A 53 1.93 -4.99 7.23
C VAL A 53 0.57 -5.57 7.59
N ILE A 54 0.04 -5.26 8.77
CA ILE A 54 -1.23 -5.82 9.25
C ILE A 54 -2.47 -5.09 8.68
N GLY A 55 -2.33 -3.81 8.31
CA GLY A 55 -3.36 -3.06 7.59
C GLY A 55 -3.38 -3.40 6.11
N LEU A 56 -4.33 -4.21 5.65
CA LEU A 56 -4.36 -4.70 4.26
C LEU A 56 -4.51 -3.57 3.22
N ASP A 57 -5.29 -2.54 3.52
CA ASP A 57 -5.44 -1.34 2.69
C ASP A 57 -4.12 -0.55 2.60
N HIS A 58 -3.45 -0.37 3.73
CA HIS A 58 -2.16 0.31 3.77
C HIS A 58 -1.05 -0.49 3.08
N LEU A 59 -0.94 -1.80 3.36
CA LEU A 59 -0.01 -2.71 2.70
C LEU A 59 -0.24 -2.72 1.19
N ALA A 60 -1.50 -2.77 0.75
CA ALA A 60 -1.85 -2.70 -0.66
C ALA A 60 -1.35 -1.39 -1.29
N PHE A 61 -1.48 -0.25 -0.59
CA PHE A 61 -0.93 1.02 -1.07
C PHE A 61 0.60 1.01 -1.15
N VAL A 62 1.30 0.54 -0.12
CA VAL A 62 2.77 0.45 -0.09
C VAL A 62 3.27 -0.37 -1.28
N VAL A 63 2.66 -1.54 -1.53
CA VAL A 63 2.97 -2.38 -2.70
C VAL A 63 2.65 -1.67 -4.00
N ALA A 64 1.49 -1.02 -4.10
CA ALA A 64 1.09 -0.27 -5.30
C ALA A 64 2.09 0.83 -5.66
N SER A 65 2.54 1.59 -4.66
CA SER A 65 3.47 2.71 -4.84
C SER A 65 4.80 2.26 -5.46
N GLY A 66 5.32 1.09 -5.04
CA GLY A 66 6.51 0.47 -5.62
C GLY A 66 6.28 -0.10 -7.03
N LEU A 67 5.16 -0.79 -7.26
CA LEU A 67 4.86 -1.38 -8.59
C LEU A 67 4.59 -0.32 -9.66
N ILE A 68 3.93 0.77 -9.29
CA ILE A 68 3.67 1.89 -10.19
C ILE A 68 4.98 2.51 -10.68
N ALA A 69 5.97 2.65 -9.81
CA ALA A 69 7.29 3.22 -10.13
C ALA A 69 8.05 2.45 -11.22
N VAL A 70 7.71 1.17 -11.48
CA VAL A 70 8.43 0.32 -12.44
C VAL A 70 8.44 0.92 -13.84
N GLY A 71 9.63 1.18 -14.38
CA GLY A 71 9.81 1.73 -15.72
C GLY A 71 9.56 3.24 -15.85
N MET A 72 9.42 3.95 -14.73
CA MET A 72 9.35 5.41 -14.70
C MET A 72 10.72 6.00 -14.38
N GLU A 73 11.06 7.11 -15.01
CA GLU A 73 12.22 7.92 -14.61
C GLU A 73 11.98 8.46 -13.19
N GLN A 74 12.97 8.30 -12.30
CA GLN A 74 12.88 8.65 -10.88
C GLN A 74 11.66 8.03 -10.16
N GLY A 75 11.16 6.87 -10.61
CA GLY A 75 9.93 6.27 -10.07
C GLY A 75 9.93 6.05 -8.55
N LEU A 76 11.10 5.79 -7.95
CA LEU A 76 11.25 5.63 -6.49
C LEU A 76 10.93 6.89 -5.68
N LEU A 77 10.78 8.07 -6.31
CA LEU A 77 10.25 9.26 -5.64
C LEU A 77 8.81 9.04 -5.14
N ILE A 78 8.03 8.17 -5.79
CA ILE A 78 6.65 7.89 -5.40
C ILE A 78 6.58 7.24 -4.00
N PRO A 79 7.21 6.07 -3.75
CA PRO A 79 7.21 5.47 -2.42
C PRO A 79 8.00 6.29 -1.38
N LEU A 80 9.02 7.04 -1.80
CA LEU A 80 9.76 7.93 -0.90
C LEU A 80 8.88 9.09 -0.39
N ALA A 81 8.17 9.76 -1.30
CA ALA A 81 7.25 10.84 -0.96
C ALA A 81 6.12 10.35 -0.04
N PHE A 82 5.58 9.15 -0.31
CA PHE A 82 4.65 8.48 0.58
C PHE A 82 5.23 8.28 1.98
N ALA A 83 6.38 7.60 2.10
CA ALA A 83 6.98 7.28 3.39
C ALA A 83 7.27 8.54 4.24
N ILE A 84 7.83 9.59 3.63
CA ILE A 84 8.06 10.86 4.33
C ILE A 84 6.73 11.48 4.79
N ALA A 85 5.72 11.49 3.91
CA ALA A 85 4.42 12.03 4.24
C ALA A 85 3.71 11.25 5.36
N THR A 86 3.93 9.94 5.47
CA THR A 86 3.39 9.16 6.59
C THR A 86 3.95 9.58 7.95
N LEU A 87 5.21 10.03 8.01
CA LEU A 87 5.76 10.62 9.24
C LEU A 87 5.06 11.93 9.60
N ILE A 88 4.78 12.77 8.60
CA ILE A 88 4.05 14.03 8.78
C ILE A 88 2.64 13.75 9.29
N GLY A 89 1.91 12.84 8.63
CA GLY A 89 0.58 12.40 9.03
C GLY A 89 0.54 11.87 10.46
N THR A 90 1.53 11.06 10.83
CA THR A 90 1.66 10.53 12.18
C THR A 90 1.85 11.65 13.20
N GLY A 91 2.71 12.63 12.88
CA GLY A 91 2.93 13.82 13.71
C GLY A 91 1.69 14.69 13.87
N ILE A 92 0.87 14.84 12.82
CA ILE A 92 -0.42 15.55 12.88
C ILE A 92 -1.36 14.88 13.89
N HIS A 93 -1.47 13.54 13.84
CA HIS A 93 -2.32 12.80 14.78
C HIS A 93 -1.82 12.93 16.22
N LEU A 94 -0.51 12.79 16.45
CA LEU A 94 0.09 12.94 17.78
C LEU A 94 -0.10 14.34 18.39
N GLN A 95 -0.34 15.37 17.57
CA GLN A 95 -0.67 16.72 18.02
C GLN A 95 -2.16 16.91 18.34
N GLY A 96 -3.00 15.88 18.14
CA GLY A 96 -4.44 15.95 18.34
C GLY A 96 -5.19 16.76 17.28
N ILE A 97 -4.57 17.00 16.12
CA ILE A 97 -5.19 17.74 15.00
C ILE A 97 -6.02 16.77 14.18
N ASN A 98 -7.35 16.86 14.26
CA ASN A 98 -8.23 15.93 13.55
C ASN A 98 -8.28 16.20 12.03
N LEU A 99 -8.02 15.16 11.24
CA LEU A 99 -8.26 15.18 9.79
C LEU A 99 -9.69 14.76 9.47
N LEU A 100 -10.25 15.33 8.40
CA LEU A 100 -11.56 14.95 7.90
C LEU A 100 -11.47 13.64 7.12
N PHE A 101 -12.29 12.67 7.50
CA PHE A 101 -12.52 11.42 6.78
C PHE A 101 -11.25 10.62 6.41
N PRO A 102 -10.31 10.37 7.36
CA PRO A 102 -9.01 9.77 7.05
C PRO A 102 -9.11 8.36 6.48
N GLU A 103 -9.95 7.49 7.05
CA GLU A 103 -10.16 6.12 6.54
C GLU A 103 -10.66 6.13 5.09
N GLY A 104 -11.54 7.06 4.75
CA GLY A 104 -12.08 7.17 3.40
C GLY A 104 -11.06 7.63 2.38
N ILE A 105 -10.17 8.55 2.77
CA ILE A 105 -9.08 9.00 1.90
C ILE A 105 -8.02 7.91 1.75
N VAL A 106 -7.71 7.16 2.81
CA VAL A 106 -6.87 5.95 2.74
C VAL A 106 -7.46 4.96 1.73
N ALA A 107 -8.72 4.55 1.90
CA ALA A 107 -9.38 3.58 1.03
C ALA A 107 -9.46 4.07 -0.43
N LEU A 108 -9.83 5.34 -0.64
CA LEU A 108 -9.89 5.96 -1.97
C LEU A 108 -8.50 6.00 -2.64
N SER A 109 -7.44 6.30 -1.89
CA SER A 109 -6.07 6.31 -2.43
C SER A 109 -5.65 4.92 -2.95
N VAL A 110 -6.05 3.85 -2.25
CA VAL A 110 -5.82 2.46 -2.67
C VAL A 110 -6.58 2.15 -3.95
N VAL A 111 -7.85 2.57 -4.05
CA VAL A 111 -8.64 2.44 -5.29
C VAL A 111 -7.94 3.15 -6.45
N ILE A 112 -7.53 4.40 -6.26
CA ILE A 112 -6.87 5.21 -7.29
C ILE A 112 -5.58 4.54 -7.77
N PHE A 113 -4.71 4.10 -6.85
CA PHE A 113 -3.44 3.45 -7.21
C PHE A 113 -3.66 2.09 -7.87
N GLY A 114 -4.68 1.33 -7.45
CA GLY A 114 -5.11 0.11 -8.13
C GLY A 114 -5.55 0.38 -9.57
N VAL A 115 -6.40 1.39 -9.79
CA VAL A 115 -6.84 1.84 -11.12
C VAL A 115 -5.66 2.26 -11.98
N VAL A 116 -4.73 3.06 -11.46
CA VAL A 116 -3.51 3.47 -12.18
C VAL A 116 -2.72 2.25 -12.62
N LEU A 117 -2.52 1.27 -11.75
CA LEU A 117 -1.77 0.05 -12.07
C LEU A 117 -2.51 -0.86 -13.09
N THR A 118 -3.85 -0.89 -13.05
CA THR A 118 -4.68 -1.60 -14.03
C THR A 118 -4.67 -0.94 -15.40
N LEU A 119 -4.72 0.39 -15.45
CA LEU A 119 -4.77 1.14 -16.70
C LEU A 119 -3.38 1.39 -17.30
N LYS A 120 -2.31 1.15 -16.53
CA LYS A 120 -0.92 1.28 -16.98
C LYS A 120 -0.68 0.44 -18.24
N LYS A 121 -0.63 1.09 -19.40
CA LYS A 121 -0.24 0.46 -20.66
C LYS A 121 1.29 0.40 -20.70
N GLY A 122 1.81 -0.77 -21.07
CA GLY A 122 3.21 -1.13 -20.90
C GLY A 122 4.21 -0.08 -21.40
N LEU A 123 5.33 0.00 -20.66
CA LEU A 123 6.66 0.41 -21.13
C LEU A 123 6.85 1.77 -21.82
N GLN A 124 5.84 2.64 -21.84
CA GLN A 124 6.08 4.02 -22.25
C GLN A 124 6.87 4.72 -21.14
N THR A 125 8.03 5.25 -21.49
CA THR A 125 8.79 6.17 -20.64
C THR A 125 7.85 7.32 -20.31
N HIS A 126 7.31 7.31 -19.09
CA HIS A 126 6.46 8.37 -18.64
C HIS A 126 7.33 9.62 -18.42
N SER A 127 6.80 10.79 -18.80
CA SER A 127 7.50 12.04 -18.56
C SER A 127 7.74 12.24 -17.05
N ASN A 128 8.80 12.97 -16.69
CA ASN A 128 9.06 13.34 -15.30
C ASN A 128 7.85 14.01 -14.62
N LEU A 129 7.01 14.71 -15.40
CA LEU A 129 5.78 15.32 -14.89
C LEU A 129 4.77 14.28 -14.37
N TYR A 130 4.68 13.11 -15.01
CA TYR A 130 3.80 12.03 -14.56
C TYR A 130 4.32 11.39 -13.27
N THR A 131 5.64 11.20 -13.14
CA THR A 131 6.26 10.77 -11.87
C THR A 131 5.97 11.75 -10.74
N ILE A 132 6.13 13.06 -11.00
CA ILE A 132 5.83 14.11 -10.02
C ILE A 132 4.36 14.07 -9.62
N ALA A 133 3.43 13.97 -10.56
CA ALA A 133 2.00 13.89 -10.26
C ALA A 133 1.65 12.69 -9.36
N LEU A 134 2.19 11.49 -9.67
CA LEU A 134 1.98 10.32 -8.83
C LEU A 134 2.67 10.43 -7.47
N ALA A 135 3.85 11.05 -7.39
CA ALA A 135 4.53 11.31 -6.12
C ALA A 135 3.74 12.32 -5.26
N THR A 136 3.11 13.33 -5.87
CA THR A 136 2.22 14.26 -5.16
C THR A 136 0.98 13.55 -4.64
N LEU A 137 0.35 12.68 -5.45
CA LEU A 137 -0.79 11.87 -4.97
C LEU A 137 -0.38 10.92 -3.85
N ALA A 138 0.79 10.30 -3.96
CA ALA A 138 1.38 9.45 -2.93
C ALA A 138 1.68 10.23 -1.64
N MET A 139 2.15 11.47 -1.75
CA MET A 139 2.38 12.35 -0.60
C MET A 139 1.07 12.69 0.10
N ILE A 140 0.02 13.06 -0.64
CA ILE A 140 -1.31 13.32 -0.07
C ILE A 140 -1.83 12.08 0.64
N ALA A 141 -1.81 10.92 -0.02
CA ALA A 141 -2.19 9.65 0.59
C ALA A 141 -1.36 9.35 1.85
N GLY A 142 -0.04 9.57 1.79
CA GLY A 142 0.87 9.35 2.91
C GLY A 142 0.48 10.12 4.17
N ILE A 143 0.00 11.36 4.04
CA ILE A 143 -0.48 12.13 5.21
C ILE A 143 -1.65 11.40 5.90
N PHE A 144 -2.62 10.88 5.16
CA PHE A 144 -3.78 10.20 5.74
C PHE A 144 -3.47 8.79 6.24
N HIS A 145 -2.60 8.05 5.54
CA HIS A 145 -2.08 6.77 6.03
C HIS A 145 -1.30 6.98 7.33
N GLY A 146 -0.37 7.93 7.33
CA GLY A 146 0.38 8.37 8.51
C GLY A 146 -0.51 8.73 9.68
N TYR A 147 -1.56 9.51 9.40
CA TYR A 147 -2.56 9.87 10.40
C TYR A 147 -3.20 8.61 11.00
N ALA A 148 -3.72 7.70 10.19
CA ALA A 148 -4.35 6.47 10.68
C ALA A 148 -3.39 5.61 11.53
N TYR A 149 -2.12 5.51 11.14
CA TYR A 149 -1.10 4.79 11.92
C TYR A 149 -0.82 5.41 13.29
N GLY A 150 -0.92 6.74 13.41
CA GLY A 150 -0.60 7.48 14.63
C GLY A 150 -1.45 7.10 15.84
N GLU A 151 -2.67 6.59 15.62
CA GLU A 151 -3.59 6.16 16.69
C GLU A 151 -2.92 5.18 17.66
N SER A 152 -2.16 4.24 17.10
CA SER A 152 -1.59 3.11 17.82
C SER A 152 -0.44 3.44 18.78
N ILE A 153 0.06 4.68 18.71
CA ILE A 153 1.21 5.15 19.48
C ILE A 153 0.88 6.39 20.30
N ILE A 154 -0.40 6.77 20.38
CA ILE A 154 -0.86 7.78 21.34
C ILE A 154 -0.49 7.33 22.75
N GLY A 155 0.15 8.22 23.52
CA GLY A 155 0.60 7.95 24.88
C GLY A 155 1.90 7.14 25.00
N ALA A 156 2.54 6.75 23.90
CA ALA A 156 3.81 6.04 23.93
C ALA A 156 4.94 6.94 24.48
N ARG A 157 5.91 6.32 25.17
CA ARG A 157 7.11 7.02 25.63
C ARG A 157 7.97 7.44 24.43
N VAL A 158 8.73 8.53 24.57
CA VAL A 158 9.60 9.10 23.50
C VAL A 158 10.50 8.04 22.86
N ALA A 159 11.14 7.18 23.65
CA ALA A 159 12.00 6.12 23.13
C ALA A 159 11.24 5.10 22.25
N ALA A 160 10.01 4.74 22.63
CA ALA A 160 9.15 3.85 21.86
C ALA A 160 8.62 4.54 20.59
N LEU A 161 8.25 5.82 20.67
CA LEU A 161 7.83 6.63 19.52
C LEU A 161 8.92 6.72 18.46
N VAL A 162 10.14 7.07 18.84
CA VAL A 162 11.27 7.16 17.90
C VAL A 162 11.54 5.79 17.26
N ALA A 163 11.57 4.72 18.06
CA ALA A 163 11.78 3.36 17.58
C ALA A 163 10.68 2.93 16.60
N TYR A 164 9.43 3.26 16.92
CA TYR A 164 8.28 3.04 16.05
C TYR A 164 8.47 3.71 14.70
N LEU A 165 8.74 5.02 14.66
CA LEU A 165 8.89 5.76 13.41
C LEU A 165 10.05 5.23 12.54
N ILE A 166 11.13 4.74 13.17
CA ILE A 166 12.24 4.09 12.46
C ILE A 166 11.78 2.79 11.81
N GLY A 167 11.22 1.85 12.58
CA GLY A 167 10.74 0.56 12.05
C GLY A 167 9.67 0.76 10.98
N PHE A 168 8.74 1.66 11.26
CA PHE A 168 7.65 2.10 10.38
C PHE A 168 8.14 2.63 9.03
N THR A 169 9.17 3.48 9.03
CA THR A 169 9.74 4.01 7.78
C THR A 169 10.48 2.91 7.02
N VAL A 170 11.29 2.13 7.73
CA VAL A 170 12.13 1.08 7.14
C VAL A 170 11.28 0.02 6.43
N ILE A 171 10.22 -0.48 7.09
CA ILE A 171 9.41 -1.56 6.51
C ILE A 171 8.66 -1.11 5.26
N GLN A 172 8.10 0.11 5.25
CA GLN A 172 7.38 0.64 4.10
C GLN A 172 8.31 0.81 2.89
N LEU A 173 9.49 1.41 3.10
CA LEU A 173 10.48 1.57 2.04
C LEU A 173 11.02 0.22 1.56
N ALA A 174 11.22 -0.74 2.46
CA ALA A 174 11.67 -2.08 2.10
C ALA A 174 10.65 -2.82 1.22
N ILE A 175 9.36 -2.80 1.61
CA ILE A 175 8.29 -3.44 0.84
C ILE A 175 8.10 -2.75 -0.51
N ALA A 176 8.03 -1.42 -0.54
CA ALA A 176 7.83 -0.68 -1.79
C ALA A 176 9.03 -0.85 -2.74
N SER A 177 10.26 -0.80 -2.23
CA SER A 177 11.46 -1.04 -3.04
C SER A 177 11.51 -2.49 -3.52
N GLY A 178 11.18 -3.46 -2.66
CA GLY A 178 11.08 -4.87 -3.04
C GLY A 178 10.05 -5.09 -4.15
N ALA A 179 8.88 -4.46 -4.05
CA ALA A 179 7.85 -4.50 -5.09
C ALA A 179 8.34 -3.86 -6.40
N PHE A 180 9.03 -2.72 -6.33
CA PHE A 180 9.66 -2.08 -7.49
C PHE A 180 10.69 -2.99 -8.18
N PHE A 181 11.62 -3.58 -7.43
CA PHE A 181 12.64 -4.46 -7.99
C PHE A 181 12.04 -5.73 -8.58
N LEU A 182 11.12 -6.38 -7.86
CA LEU A 182 10.43 -7.58 -8.36
C LEU A 182 9.63 -7.27 -9.62
N GLY A 183 8.88 -6.15 -9.63
CA GLY A 183 8.13 -5.70 -10.80
C GLY A 183 9.05 -5.38 -11.98
N SER A 184 10.24 -4.83 -11.73
CA SER A 184 11.25 -4.58 -12.77
C SER A 184 11.80 -5.88 -13.36
N VAL A 185 12.09 -6.89 -12.52
CA VAL A 185 12.50 -8.22 -12.99
C VAL A 185 11.39 -8.91 -13.79
N ILE A 186 10.12 -8.84 -13.34
CA ILE A 186 8.97 -9.39 -14.08
C ILE A 186 8.83 -8.70 -15.44
N LYS A 187 8.95 -7.38 -15.48
CA LYS A 187 8.89 -6.60 -16.72
C LYS A 187 9.98 -7.01 -17.70
N GLU A 188 11.19 -7.24 -17.23
CA GLU A 188 12.34 -7.65 -18.06
C GLU A 188 12.20 -9.11 -18.54
N LYS A 189 11.96 -10.04 -17.62
CA LYS A 189 11.98 -11.49 -17.92
C LYS A 189 10.67 -12.04 -18.49
N LEU A 190 9.54 -11.40 -18.17
CA LEU A 190 8.20 -11.84 -18.55
C LEU A 190 7.45 -10.73 -19.32
N ALA A 191 8.14 -10.00 -20.19
CA ALA A 191 7.61 -8.81 -20.87
C ALA A 191 6.20 -9.00 -21.50
N LYS A 192 5.94 -10.18 -22.08
CA LYS A 192 4.63 -10.52 -22.68
C LYS A 192 3.52 -10.60 -21.63
N GLN A 193 3.81 -11.11 -20.44
CA GLN A 193 2.85 -11.29 -19.35
C GLN A 193 2.83 -10.10 -18.38
N ALA A 194 3.89 -9.28 -18.33
CA ALA A 194 4.04 -8.20 -17.36
C ALA A 194 2.84 -7.23 -17.34
N THR A 195 2.28 -6.91 -18.51
CA THR A 195 1.08 -6.07 -18.60
C THR A 195 -0.14 -6.74 -17.97
N LEU A 196 -0.33 -8.05 -18.20
CA LEU A 196 -1.44 -8.79 -17.59
C LEU A 196 -1.25 -8.93 -16.08
N ILE A 197 -0.03 -9.21 -15.63
CA ILE A 197 0.31 -9.32 -14.20
C ILE A 197 0.04 -7.99 -13.49
N SER A 198 0.53 -6.86 -14.04
CA SER A 198 0.24 -5.52 -13.52
C SER A 198 -1.27 -5.26 -13.43
N LYS A 199 -2.02 -5.64 -14.48
CA LYS A 199 -3.48 -5.50 -14.50
C LYS A 199 -4.18 -6.26 -13.40
N LEU A 200 -3.84 -7.53 -13.21
CA LEU A 200 -4.43 -8.38 -12.19
C LEU A 200 -4.10 -7.89 -10.78
N ILE A 201 -2.85 -7.47 -10.55
CA ILE A 201 -2.45 -6.87 -9.27
C ILE A 201 -3.22 -5.56 -9.02
N GLY A 202 -3.32 -4.69 -10.01
CA GLY A 202 -4.09 -3.44 -9.91
C GLY A 202 -5.56 -3.67 -9.59
N LEU A 203 -6.19 -4.68 -10.21
CA LEU A 203 -7.58 -5.07 -9.92
C LEU A 203 -7.73 -5.59 -8.49
N ALA A 204 -6.78 -6.39 -8.00
CA ALA A 204 -6.78 -6.87 -6.62
C ALA A 204 -6.63 -5.72 -5.61
N ILE A 205 -5.71 -4.79 -5.85
CA ILE A 205 -5.51 -3.60 -5.01
C ILE A 205 -6.75 -2.71 -5.03
N MET A 206 -7.33 -2.45 -6.21
CA MET A 206 -8.57 -1.70 -6.34
C MET A 206 -9.72 -2.35 -5.58
N ALA A 207 -9.83 -3.69 -5.61
CA ALA A 207 -10.83 -4.42 -4.85
C ALA A 207 -10.65 -4.23 -3.34
N ILE A 208 -9.42 -4.32 -2.83
CA ILE A 208 -9.11 -4.03 -1.42
C ILE A 208 -9.54 -2.60 -1.05
N GLY A 209 -9.15 -1.59 -1.85
CA GLY A 209 -9.57 -0.21 -1.57
C GLY A 209 -11.09 -0.06 -1.57
N THR A 210 -11.79 -0.72 -2.49
CA THR A 210 -13.25 -0.67 -2.61
C THR A 210 -13.94 -1.33 -1.41
N THR A 211 -13.46 -2.48 -0.94
CA THR A 211 -14.04 -3.15 0.23
C THR A 211 -13.91 -2.28 1.48
N PHE A 212 -12.75 -1.64 1.68
CA PHE A 212 -12.55 -0.71 2.79
C PHE A 212 -13.42 0.54 2.66
N LEU A 213 -13.54 1.11 1.45
CA LEU A 213 -14.32 2.31 1.18
C LEU A 213 -15.82 2.11 1.45
N VAL A 214 -16.40 1.00 0.97
CA VAL A 214 -17.82 0.66 1.20
C VAL A 214 -18.06 0.23 2.66
N GLY A 215 -17.03 -0.28 3.34
CA GLY A 215 -17.08 -0.68 4.74
C GLY A 215 -16.93 0.48 5.75
N ILE A 216 -16.85 1.73 5.30
CA ILE A 216 -16.88 2.89 6.21
C ILE A 216 -18.34 3.17 6.57
N LYS A 217 -18.62 3.22 7.88
CA LYS A 217 -19.94 3.51 8.44
C LYS A 217 -19.96 4.91 9.02
#